data_AF-G5EHH0-F1
#
_entry.id   AF-G5EHH0-F1
#
_cell.length_a   1.000
_cell.length_b   1.000
_cell.length_c   1.000
_cell.angle_alpha   90.00
_cell.angle_beta   90.00
_cell.angle_gamma   90.00
#
_symmetry.space_group_name_H-M   'P 1'
#
loop_
_entity.id
_entity.type
_entity.pdbx_description
1 polymer ?
#
loop_
_entity_poly.entity_id
_entity_poly.type
_entity_poly.pdbx_seq_one_letter_code
_entity_poly.pdbx_strand_id
1 'polypeptide(L)'
;MQFSTVSFAIFAILPAMVAAMPAETSPVPKPALPVFEELCPDAERQKCAESTDNLKRCLQINGASICVIDCGSQTTCRTQCKQQLKNEKANGFCTVGDNPCICNLNGAANSAH
;
A
#
# COMPACT_ATOMS: atom_id res chain seq x y z
N MET A 1 9.38 57.95 44.62
CA MET A 1 10.22 57.14 43.71
C MET A 1 9.32 56.46 42.70
N GLN A 2 9.64 56.66 41.42
CA GLN A 2 9.39 55.83 40.24
C GLN A 2 7.95 55.39 39.89
N PHE A 3 7.46 55.96 38.79
CA PHE A 3 6.24 55.58 38.08
C PHE A 3 6.38 54.17 37.51
N SER A 4 5.54 53.23 37.96
CA SER A 4 5.46 51.90 37.38
C SER A 4 4.78 51.95 36.01
N THR A 5 5.59 51.62 35.03
CA THR A 5 5.35 51.43 33.59
C THR A 5 4.04 50.73 33.24
N VAL A 6 3.32 51.39 32.34
CA VAL A 6 2.17 50.89 31.57
C VAL A 6 2.59 49.65 30.77
N SER A 7 1.94 48.51 30.99
CA SER A 7 2.03 47.36 30.09
C SER A 7 0.83 47.38 29.14
N PHE A 8 1.08 47.82 27.92
CA PHE A 8 0.15 47.78 26.79
C PHE A 8 0.04 46.34 26.27
N ALA A 9 -1.01 45.61 26.66
CA ALA A 9 -1.40 44.39 25.94
C ALA A 9 -2.17 44.81 24.68
N ILE A 10 -1.44 44.94 23.58
CA ILE A 10 -1.98 45.27 22.26
C ILE A 10 -2.81 44.07 21.80
N PHE A 11 -4.12 44.29 21.69
CA PHE A 11 -5.07 43.36 21.08
C PHE A 11 -4.65 43.09 19.62
N ALA A 12 -4.07 41.92 19.36
CA ALA A 12 -3.82 41.43 18.01
C ALA A 12 -5.15 41.00 17.39
N ILE A 13 -5.87 41.94 16.78
CA ILE A 13 -7.05 41.68 15.98
C ILE A 13 -6.64 41.77 14.52
N LEU A 14 -6.33 40.66 13.86
CA LEU A 14 -6.43 40.60 12.40
C LEU A 14 -6.76 39.17 11.94
N PRO A 15 -8.05 38.90 11.67
CA PRO A 15 -8.50 37.67 11.04
C PRO A 15 -8.25 37.77 9.53
N ALA A 16 -7.36 36.94 9.00
CA ALA A 16 -7.30 36.66 7.58
C ALA A 16 -7.54 35.16 7.39
N MET A 17 -8.82 34.79 7.52
CA MET A 17 -9.33 33.48 7.11
C MET A 17 -9.31 33.42 5.58
N VAL A 18 -8.12 33.23 5.00
CA VAL A 18 -8.01 32.79 3.62
C VAL A 18 -8.32 31.30 3.65
N ALA A 19 -9.62 30.99 3.66
CA ALA A 19 -10.14 29.66 3.42
C ALA A 19 -9.79 29.28 1.99
N ALA A 20 -8.57 28.81 1.78
CA ALA A 20 -8.21 28.06 0.60
C ALA A 20 -9.06 26.79 0.63
N MET A 21 -10.19 26.85 -0.05
CA MET A 21 -11.07 25.72 -0.30
C MET A 21 -10.20 24.57 -0.79
N PRO A 22 -10.12 23.44 -0.05
CA PRO A 22 -9.49 22.27 -0.60
C PRO A 22 -10.29 21.92 -1.84
N ALA A 23 -9.67 22.06 -3.01
CA ALA A 23 -10.22 21.53 -4.24
C ALA A 23 -10.58 20.08 -3.96
N GLU A 24 -11.88 19.81 -3.87
CA GLU A 24 -12.48 18.50 -3.86
C GLU A 24 -12.15 17.87 -5.21
N THR A 25 -10.89 17.48 -5.35
CA THR A 25 -10.43 16.54 -6.34
C THR A 25 -11.12 15.26 -5.94
N SER A 26 -12.33 15.11 -6.49
CA SER A 26 -13.09 13.87 -6.50
C SER A 26 -12.08 12.75 -6.69
N PRO A 27 -11.91 11.85 -5.70
CA PRO A 27 -10.91 10.81 -5.82
C PRO A 27 -11.27 10.00 -7.05
N VAL A 28 -10.50 10.18 -8.13
CA VAL A 28 -10.58 9.32 -9.30
C VAL A 28 -10.48 7.91 -8.74
N PRO A 29 -11.49 7.04 -8.96
CA PRO A 29 -11.43 5.68 -8.45
C PRO A 29 -10.16 5.07 -9.02
N LYS A 30 -9.14 4.89 -8.16
CA LYS A 30 -7.90 4.26 -8.56
C LYS A 30 -8.28 2.90 -9.13
N PRO A 31 -7.80 2.53 -10.32
CA PRO A 31 -8.10 1.22 -10.88
C PRO A 31 -7.74 0.17 -9.83
N ALA A 32 -8.70 -0.71 -9.55
CA ALA A 32 -8.51 -1.78 -8.57
C ALA A 32 -7.33 -2.63 -9.02
N LEU A 33 -6.40 -2.89 -8.09
CA LEU A 33 -5.29 -3.79 -8.33
C LEU A 33 -5.84 -5.19 -8.60
N PRO A 34 -5.21 -5.96 -9.51
CA PRO A 34 -5.63 -7.32 -9.78
C PRO A 34 -5.50 -8.18 -8.52
N VAL A 35 -6.47 -9.06 -8.29
CA VAL A 35 -6.52 -9.96 -7.13
C VAL A 35 -6.45 -11.39 -7.63
N PHE A 36 -5.47 -12.16 -7.15
CA PHE A 36 -5.29 -13.56 -7.52
C PHE A 36 -4.96 -14.42 -6.30
N GLU A 37 -5.77 -15.46 -6.10
CA GLU A 37 -5.65 -16.37 -4.94
C GLU A 37 -5.07 -17.73 -5.29
N GLU A 38 -5.11 -18.10 -6.57
CA GLU A 38 -4.71 -19.42 -7.00
C GLU A 38 -3.19 -19.56 -6.96
N LEU A 39 -2.70 -20.60 -6.31
CA LEU A 39 -1.28 -20.90 -6.21
C LEU A 39 -0.82 -21.69 -7.44
N CYS A 40 0.41 -21.48 -7.87
CA CYS A 40 1.03 -22.39 -8.83
C CYS A 40 1.26 -23.78 -8.18
N PRO A 41 1.33 -24.84 -9.01
CA PRO A 41 1.82 -26.14 -8.55
C PRO A 41 3.20 -26.02 -7.89
N ASP A 42 3.51 -26.89 -6.93
CA ASP A 42 4.79 -26.88 -6.21
C ASP A 42 6.01 -26.88 -7.15
N ALA A 43 5.95 -27.67 -8.22
CA ALA A 43 7.03 -27.75 -9.20
C ALA A 43 7.33 -26.40 -9.86
N GLU A 44 6.32 -25.57 -10.13
CA GLU A 44 6.51 -24.22 -10.69
C GLU A 44 6.94 -23.22 -9.61
N ARG A 45 6.38 -23.32 -8.39
CA ARG A 45 6.79 -22.48 -7.25
C ARG A 45 8.29 -22.61 -6.96
N GLN A 46 8.83 -23.82 -6.99
CA GLN A 46 10.24 -24.08 -6.69
C GLN A 46 11.21 -23.46 -7.70
N LYS A 47 10.74 -23.09 -8.90
CA LYS A 47 11.53 -22.41 -9.93
C LYS A 47 11.59 -20.90 -9.72
N CYS A 48 10.72 -20.34 -8.87
CA CYS A 48 10.71 -18.91 -8.58
C CYS A 48 11.85 -18.52 -7.65
N ALA A 49 12.29 -17.27 -7.76
CA ALA A 49 13.24 -16.69 -6.84
C ALA A 49 12.64 -16.61 -5.42
N GLU A 50 13.50 -16.74 -4.43
CA GLU A 50 13.13 -16.50 -3.03
C GLU A 50 12.90 -15.02 -2.81
N SER A 51 11.86 -14.71 -2.03
CA SER A 51 11.64 -13.37 -1.50
C SER A 51 12.59 -13.09 -0.33
N THR A 52 12.55 -11.88 0.22
CA THR A 52 13.39 -11.46 1.35
C THR A 52 13.17 -12.25 2.65
N ASP A 53 12.08 -12.99 2.75
CA ASP A 53 11.76 -13.89 3.86
C ASP A 53 12.08 -15.37 3.55
N ASN A 54 12.87 -15.63 2.51
CA ASN A 54 13.31 -16.96 2.05
C ASN A 54 12.18 -17.87 1.55
N LEU A 55 11.01 -17.29 1.23
CA LEU A 55 9.89 -18.03 0.65
C LEU A 55 9.84 -17.81 -0.87
N LYS A 56 9.71 -18.92 -1.61
CA LYS A 56 9.41 -18.90 -3.05
C LYS A 56 7.92 -18.78 -3.26
N ARG A 57 7.52 -17.85 -4.14
CA ARG A 57 6.11 -17.57 -4.37
C ARG A 57 5.72 -17.55 -5.83
N CYS A 58 4.54 -18.11 -6.12
CA CYS A 58 3.98 -18.12 -7.47
C CYS A 58 2.46 -18.16 -7.40
N LEU A 59 1.82 -17.38 -8.26
CA LEU A 59 0.37 -17.33 -8.42
C LEU A 59 -0.03 -17.75 -9.84
N GLN A 60 -1.16 -18.44 -9.97
CA GLN A 60 -1.78 -18.65 -11.26
C GLN A 60 -2.65 -17.45 -11.62
N ILE A 61 -2.36 -16.90 -12.79
CA ILE A 61 -3.06 -15.76 -13.37
C ILE A 61 -3.53 -16.17 -14.76
N ASN A 62 -4.84 -16.29 -14.94
CA ASN A 62 -5.45 -16.70 -16.22
C ASN A 62 -4.85 -18.01 -16.78
N GLY A 63 -4.53 -18.97 -15.91
CA GLY A 63 -3.92 -20.26 -16.26
C GLY A 63 -2.41 -20.22 -16.51
N ALA A 64 -1.76 -19.06 -16.36
CA ALA A 64 -0.30 -18.93 -16.41
C ALA A 64 0.29 -18.85 -15.01
N SER A 65 1.37 -19.60 -14.77
CA SER A 65 2.15 -19.53 -13.53
C SER A 65 3.05 -18.28 -13.56
N ILE A 66 2.86 -17.37 -12.61
CA ILE A 66 3.65 -16.15 -12.49
C ILE A 66 4.37 -16.14 -11.16
N CYS A 67 5.70 -16.08 -11.22
CA CYS A 67 6.53 -15.88 -10.04
C CYS A 67 6.32 -14.48 -9.47
N VAL A 68 6.07 -14.42 -8.17
CA VAL A 68 5.88 -13.16 -7.45
C VAL A 68 6.83 -13.09 -6.27
N ILE A 69 7.13 -11.89 -5.81
CA ILE A 69 7.96 -11.65 -4.63
C ILE A 69 7.20 -10.78 -3.62
N ASP A 70 7.47 -10.94 -2.33
CA ASP A 70 6.99 -9.97 -1.35
C ASP A 70 7.70 -8.63 -1.59
N CYS A 71 6.92 -7.58 -1.88
CA CYS A 71 7.45 -6.24 -2.09
C CYS A 71 8.09 -5.65 -0.82
N GLY A 72 7.80 -6.20 0.34
CA GLY A 72 8.13 -5.65 1.65
C GLY A 72 6.95 -4.94 2.31
N SER A 73 7.04 -4.79 3.63
CA SER A 73 5.92 -4.37 4.48
C SER A 73 5.45 -2.94 4.32
N GLN A 74 6.32 -2.05 3.83
CA GLN A 74 6.05 -0.61 3.73
C GLN A 74 5.89 -0.15 2.28
N THR A 75 5.48 -1.04 1.38
CA THR A 75 5.29 -0.69 -0.03
C THR A 75 3.88 -0.17 -0.30
N THR A 76 3.80 0.70 -1.32
CA THR A 76 2.52 1.17 -1.88
C THR A 76 1.64 0.00 -2.30
N CYS A 77 2.24 -1.05 -2.90
CA CYS A 77 1.53 -2.27 -3.31
C CYS A 77 0.80 -2.93 -2.13
N ARG A 78 1.53 -3.26 -1.06
CA ARG A 78 0.93 -3.87 0.14
C ARG A 78 -0.14 -2.99 0.76
N THR A 79 0.11 -1.68 0.85
CA THR A 79 -0.82 -0.72 1.46
C THR A 79 -2.11 -0.63 0.67
N GLN A 80 -2.02 -0.52 -0.66
CA GLN A 80 -3.18 -0.48 -1.55
C GLN A 80 -3.95 -1.80 -1.53
N CYS A 81 -3.28 -2.95 -1.53
CA CYS A 81 -3.95 -4.25 -1.42
C CYS A 81 -4.72 -4.41 -0.12
N LYS A 82 -4.15 -3.99 1.02
CA LYS A 82 -4.86 -4.01 2.31
C LYS A 82 -6.06 -3.06 2.33
N GLN A 83 -5.91 -1.87 1.76
CA GLN A 83 -7.02 -0.90 1.66
C GLN A 83 -8.14 -1.40 0.74
N GLN A 84 -7.79 -2.01 -0.40
CA GLN A 84 -8.73 -2.54 -1.37
C GLN A 84 -9.49 -3.76 -0.83
N LEU A 85 -8.76 -4.73 -0.27
CA LEU A 85 -9.33 -5.99 0.19
C LEU A 85 -9.91 -5.91 1.60
N LYS A 86 -9.62 -4.84 2.34
CA LYS A 86 -10.06 -4.61 3.74
C LYS A 86 -9.79 -5.81 4.65
N ASN A 87 -8.66 -6.48 4.41
CA ASN A 87 -8.24 -7.68 5.12
C ASN A 87 -6.81 -7.51 5.63
N GLU A 88 -6.58 -7.78 6.91
CA GLU A 88 -5.27 -7.64 7.55
C GLU A 88 -4.24 -8.65 7.04
N LYS A 89 -4.71 -9.84 6.61
CA LYS A 89 -3.91 -10.90 6.00
C LYS A 89 -3.62 -10.63 4.53
N ALA A 90 -4.32 -9.68 3.91
CA ALA A 90 -4.05 -9.33 2.53
C ALA A 90 -2.61 -8.85 2.38
N ASN A 91 -1.97 -9.32 1.31
CA ASN A 91 -0.64 -8.89 0.94
C ASN A 91 -0.62 -8.44 -0.52
N GLY A 92 0.31 -7.54 -0.82
CA GLY A 92 0.64 -7.13 -2.18
C GLY A 92 1.93 -7.78 -2.60
N PHE A 93 1.91 -8.49 -3.71
CA PHE A 93 3.09 -9.11 -4.30
C PHE A 93 3.56 -8.36 -5.54
N CYS A 94 4.87 -8.24 -5.66
CA CYS A 94 5.54 -7.59 -6.76
C CYS A 94 5.90 -8.63 -7.81
N THR A 95 5.82 -8.21 -9.06
CA THR A 95 6.04 -9.05 -10.25
C THR A 95 6.66 -8.20 -11.33
N VAL A 96 7.35 -8.87 -12.25
CA VAL A 96 7.94 -8.25 -13.44
C VAL A 96 6.92 -8.36 -14.57
N GLY A 97 6.41 -7.22 -15.06
CA GLY A 97 5.47 -7.19 -16.18
C GLY A 97 4.37 -6.12 -16.02
N ASP A 98 3.27 -6.30 -16.76
CA ASP A 98 2.16 -5.35 -16.86
C ASP A 98 1.37 -5.17 -15.55
N ASN A 99 1.44 -6.16 -14.66
CA ASN A 99 0.83 -6.12 -13.34
C ASN A 99 1.94 -6.04 -12.30
N PRO A 100 2.54 -4.86 -12.02
CA PRO A 100 3.65 -4.75 -11.09
C PRO A 100 3.24 -5.04 -9.63
N CYS A 101 1.95 -4.97 -9.33
CA CYS A 101 1.38 -5.27 -8.03
C CYS A 101 0.14 -6.16 -8.19
N ILE A 102 0.15 -7.30 -7.48
CA ILE A 102 -0.96 -8.23 -7.38
C ILE A 102 -1.37 -8.36 -5.92
N CYS A 103 -2.66 -8.27 -5.65
CA CYS A 103 -3.18 -8.50 -4.32
C CYS A 103 -3.56 -9.97 -4.13
N ASN A 104 -3.37 -10.44 -2.91
CA ASN A 104 -3.82 -11.75 -2.45
C ASN A 104 -4.44 -11.60 -1.05
N LEU A 105 -5.60 -12.22 -0.82
CA LEU A 105 -6.40 -12.12 0.40
C LEU A 105 -5.75 -12.80 1.59
N ASN A 106 -5.04 -13.90 1.36
CA ASN A 106 -4.48 -14.73 2.42
C ASN A 106 -3.02 -14.39 2.74
N GLY A 107 -2.37 -13.61 1.87
CA GLY A 107 -0.95 -13.25 1.97
C GLY A 107 0.01 -14.43 1.79
N ALA A 108 -0.53 -15.60 1.50
CA ALA A 108 0.21 -16.83 1.28
C ALA A 108 0.24 -17.09 -0.23
N ALA A 109 1.39 -16.87 -0.85
CA ALA A 109 1.69 -17.35 -2.19
C ALA A 109 2.84 -18.37 -2.19
N ASN A 110 3.12 -19.00 -1.04
CA ASN A 110 4.33 -19.78 -0.79
C ASN A 110 4.19 -21.27 -1.13
N SER A 111 5.32 -21.94 -1.36
CA SER A 111 5.42 -23.41 -1.29
C SER A 111 5.39 -23.85 0.16
N ALA A 112 4.63 -24.90 0.48
CA ALA A 112 4.84 -25.63 1.72
C ALA A 112 6.19 -26.37 1.60
N HIS A 113 7.02 -26.32 2.65
CA HIS A 113 8.30 -27.02 2.72
C HIS A 113 8.13 -28.53 2.57
#